data_AF-A0A951Q149-F1
#
_entry.id   AF-A0A951Q149-F1
#
_cell.length_a   1.000
_cell.length_b   1.000
_cell.length_c   1.000
_cell.angle_alpha   90.00
_cell.angle_beta   90.00
_cell.angle_gamma   90.00
#
_symmetry.space_group_name_H-M   'P 1'
#
loop_
_entity.id
_entity.type
_entity.pdbx_description
1 polymer ?
#
loop_
_entity_poly.entity_id
_entity_poly.type
_entity_poly.pdbx_seq_one_letter_code
_entity_poly.pdbx_strand_id
1 'polypeptide(L)'
;MAKNTYQLDNFAVPLPIAQAARITAQQFAEEQPTAQKAEQVRLNTLAVWVVNDYLQMMDIATDLTASDSWNPVMRLCANVADLEMPALGHLECRPIRVGEQICSVPPETWEERIGYVVVQIDESLQEAWLLGFVPNVAAEELPLSQLRSPETFIEYLGQLRQSPAITRVNLSQWFTGIFESGWQTIEALWNFQGLKEAYAFRSPETFEQPPNQQEAVTRRAKLIDLGIQIADQPVMLIIEITPQADQKTQIRLQLHPTGNQFHLPQDVQLTVLDESGSVFLEAQARSADNYIQLQFRGETKERFSVRVALYDNSITEHFVI
;
A
#
# COMPACT_ATOMS: atom_id res chain seq x y z
N MET A 1 -16.10 25.44 -9.47
CA MET A 1 -15.44 24.67 -10.55
C MET A 1 -14.07 25.24 -10.93
N ALA A 2 -13.84 26.56 -10.92
CA ALA A 2 -12.54 27.15 -11.27
C ALA A 2 -11.41 27.08 -10.20
N LYS A 3 -11.58 26.40 -9.05
CA LYS A 3 -10.55 26.40 -7.99
C LYS A 3 -9.55 25.25 -8.07
N ASN A 4 -9.97 24.09 -8.60
CA ASN A 4 -9.12 22.88 -8.61
C ASN A 4 -8.19 22.83 -9.82
N THR A 5 -8.63 23.30 -10.99
CA THR A 5 -7.78 23.38 -12.20
C THR A 5 -6.55 24.26 -11.94
N TYR A 6 -6.74 25.39 -11.25
CA TYR A 6 -5.65 26.30 -10.86
C TYR A 6 -4.65 25.70 -9.86
N GLN A 7 -5.01 24.67 -9.09
CA GLN A 7 -4.08 24.04 -8.16
C GLN A 7 -3.19 23.03 -8.89
N LEU A 8 -3.75 22.23 -9.81
CA LEU A 8 -2.99 21.27 -10.62
C LEU A 8 -2.04 21.98 -11.59
N ASP A 9 -2.51 23.03 -12.26
CA ASP A 9 -1.66 23.84 -13.16
C ASP A 9 -0.46 24.46 -12.43
N ASN A 10 -0.54 24.62 -11.11
CA ASN A 10 0.51 25.26 -10.32
C ASN A 10 1.66 24.32 -9.93
N PHE A 11 1.50 23.00 -10.06
CA PHE A 11 2.57 22.03 -9.75
C PHE A 11 2.77 20.93 -10.81
N ALA A 12 1.98 20.93 -11.88
CA ALA A 12 2.18 19.99 -12.98
C ALA A 12 3.57 20.17 -13.62
N VAL A 13 4.30 19.07 -13.80
CA VAL A 13 5.66 19.11 -14.37
C VAL A 13 5.58 18.84 -15.89
N PRO A 14 5.91 19.83 -16.75
CA PRO A 14 5.94 19.63 -18.19
C PRO A 14 7.17 18.80 -18.60
N LEU A 15 6.96 17.80 -19.44
CA LEU A 15 7.97 16.87 -19.90
C LEU A 15 7.84 16.65 -21.42
N PRO A 16 8.93 16.75 -22.19
CA PRO A 16 8.91 16.40 -23.60
C PRO A 16 8.77 14.87 -23.75
N ILE A 17 7.97 14.43 -24.72
CA ILE A 17 7.87 13.02 -25.07
C ILE A 17 8.97 12.67 -26.07
N ALA A 18 9.89 11.81 -25.64
CA ALA A 18 11.01 11.38 -26.45
C ALA A 18 10.55 10.72 -27.77
N GLN A 19 11.36 10.87 -28.83
CA GLN A 19 11.07 10.19 -30.11
C GLN A 19 11.04 8.67 -29.96
N ALA A 20 11.92 8.10 -29.13
CA ALA A 20 11.92 6.68 -28.82
C ALA A 20 10.58 6.23 -28.21
N ALA A 21 10.05 6.97 -27.24
CA ALA A 21 8.75 6.71 -26.63
C ALA A 21 7.63 6.67 -27.67
N ARG A 22 7.59 7.64 -28.60
CA ARG A 22 6.59 7.68 -29.68
C ARG A 22 6.72 6.50 -30.64
N ILE A 23 7.93 6.10 -31.00
CA ILE A 23 8.17 4.94 -31.87
C ILE A 23 7.70 3.66 -31.19
N THR A 24 8.07 3.44 -29.92
CA THR A 24 7.64 2.26 -29.15
C THR A 24 6.12 2.23 -28.95
N ALA A 25 5.51 3.36 -28.59
CA ALA A 25 4.06 3.46 -28.43
C ALA A 25 3.32 3.16 -29.74
N GLN A 26 3.85 3.63 -30.88
CA GLN A 26 3.29 3.33 -32.20
C GLN A 26 3.39 1.84 -32.53
N GLN A 27 4.56 1.22 -32.29
CA GLN A 27 4.75 -0.21 -32.51
C GLN A 27 3.79 -1.04 -31.66
N PHE A 28 3.68 -0.76 -30.36
CA PHE A 28 2.79 -1.49 -29.47
C PHE A 28 1.31 -1.27 -29.84
N ALA A 29 0.94 -0.11 -30.36
CA ALA A 29 -0.41 0.17 -30.85
C ALA A 29 -0.75 -0.65 -32.12
N GLU A 30 0.19 -0.78 -33.04
CA GLU A 30 0.03 -1.56 -34.28
C GLU A 30 -0.15 -3.07 -34.03
N GLU A 31 0.35 -3.57 -32.90
CA GLU A 31 0.15 -4.95 -32.45
C GLU A 31 -1.28 -5.24 -31.96
N GLN A 32 -2.10 -4.21 -31.74
CA GLN A 32 -3.41 -4.37 -31.10
C GLN A 32 -4.53 -4.73 -32.08
N PRO A 33 -5.50 -5.56 -31.65
CA PRO A 33 -6.55 -6.08 -32.54
C PRO A 33 -7.61 -5.04 -32.92
N THR A 34 -7.75 -3.96 -32.16
CA THR A 34 -8.78 -2.93 -32.37
C THR A 34 -8.19 -1.54 -32.25
N ALA A 35 -8.76 -0.57 -32.98
CA ALA A 35 -8.33 0.83 -32.91
C ALA A 35 -8.45 1.42 -31.49
N GLN A 36 -9.48 1.02 -30.74
CA GLN A 36 -9.66 1.45 -29.35
C GLN A 36 -8.55 0.92 -28.44
N LYS A 37 -8.18 -0.36 -28.59
CA LYS A 37 -7.09 -0.96 -27.82
C LYS A 37 -5.73 -0.40 -28.23
N ALA A 38 -5.52 -0.18 -29.53
CA ALA A 38 -4.33 0.46 -30.07
C ALA A 38 -4.13 1.84 -29.43
N GLU A 39 -5.17 2.67 -29.40
CA GLU A 39 -5.14 3.99 -28.78
C GLU A 39 -4.87 3.94 -27.26
N GLN A 40 -5.52 3.01 -26.56
CA GLN A 40 -5.29 2.79 -25.14
C GLN A 40 -3.83 2.42 -24.86
N VAL A 41 -3.30 1.41 -25.56
CA VAL A 41 -1.91 0.96 -25.40
C VAL A 41 -0.94 2.08 -25.75
N ARG A 42 -1.19 2.82 -26.83
CA ARG A 42 -0.38 3.97 -27.23
C ARG A 42 -0.25 4.99 -26.09
N LEU A 43 -1.37 5.40 -25.49
CA LEU A 43 -1.38 6.39 -24.40
C LEU A 43 -0.76 5.84 -23.11
N ASN A 44 -1.04 4.57 -22.76
CA ASN A 44 -0.43 3.91 -21.60
C ASN A 44 1.10 3.88 -21.75
N THR A 45 1.61 3.46 -22.91
CA THR A 45 3.05 3.40 -23.18
C THR A 45 3.70 4.79 -23.08
N LEU A 46 3.05 5.83 -23.59
CA LEU A 46 3.56 7.20 -23.46
C LEU A 46 3.57 7.66 -22.00
N ALA A 47 2.52 7.38 -21.22
CA ALA A 47 2.48 7.72 -19.80
C ALA A 47 3.61 7.03 -19.01
N VAL A 48 3.83 5.72 -19.24
CA VAL A 48 4.93 4.97 -18.61
C VAL A 48 6.29 5.57 -18.96
N TRP A 49 6.52 5.92 -20.23
CA TRP A 49 7.76 6.57 -20.66
C TRP A 49 7.98 7.93 -20.00
N VAL A 50 6.93 8.77 -19.92
CA VAL A 50 7.03 10.09 -19.30
C VAL A 50 7.39 9.98 -17.82
N VAL A 51 6.77 9.05 -17.09
CA VAL A 51 7.09 8.82 -15.68
C VAL A 51 8.50 8.23 -15.52
N ASN A 52 8.89 7.30 -16.38
CA ASN A 52 10.26 6.78 -16.42
C ASN A 52 11.28 7.91 -16.59
N ASP A 53 11.09 8.79 -17.58
CA ASP A 53 12.01 9.88 -17.86
C ASP A 53 12.09 10.86 -16.68
N TYR A 54 10.95 11.19 -16.07
CA TYR A 54 10.92 12.01 -14.85
C TYR A 54 11.69 11.38 -13.69
N LEU A 55 11.48 10.09 -13.42
CA LEU A 55 12.17 9.38 -12.34
C LEU A 55 13.68 9.27 -12.61
N GLN A 56 14.08 9.01 -13.86
CA GLN A 56 15.49 9.00 -14.25
C GLN A 56 16.16 10.37 -14.07
N MET A 57 15.45 11.47 -14.38
CA MET A 57 15.95 12.82 -14.10
C MET A 57 16.16 13.08 -12.60
N MET A 58 15.37 12.41 -11.74
CA MET A 58 15.48 12.49 -10.27
C MET A 58 16.45 11.45 -9.66
N ASP A 59 17.25 10.75 -10.49
CA ASP A 59 18.19 9.69 -10.06
C ASP A 59 17.48 8.51 -9.35
N ILE A 60 16.28 8.18 -9.83
CA ILE A 60 15.47 7.06 -9.35
C ILE A 60 15.49 5.95 -10.41
N ALA A 61 16.09 4.80 -10.07
CA ALA A 61 16.12 3.62 -10.94
C ALA A 61 14.72 3.06 -11.24
N THR A 62 14.52 2.68 -12.50
CA THR A 62 13.30 2.12 -13.10
C THR A 62 13.69 1.03 -14.12
N ASP A 63 12.79 0.09 -14.40
CA ASP A 63 12.99 -0.95 -15.43
C ASP A 63 11.75 -1.10 -16.32
N LEU A 64 11.81 -0.52 -17.51
CA LEU A 64 10.74 -0.65 -18.50
C LEU A 64 10.53 -2.11 -18.93
N THR A 65 11.60 -2.88 -19.08
CA THR A 65 11.53 -4.24 -19.64
C THR A 65 10.97 -5.27 -18.66
N ALA A 66 11.09 -5.00 -17.36
CA ALA A 66 10.49 -5.81 -16.30
C ALA A 66 9.01 -5.46 -16.01
N SER A 67 8.48 -4.40 -16.63
CA SER A 67 7.09 -3.97 -16.45
C SER A 67 6.11 -4.85 -17.27
N ASP A 68 4.90 -5.09 -16.75
CA ASP A 68 3.85 -5.83 -17.46
C ASP A 68 3.44 -5.13 -18.76
N SER A 69 3.49 -3.80 -18.79
CA SER A 69 3.25 -2.99 -19.97
C SER A 69 4.23 -3.28 -21.12
N TRP A 70 5.41 -3.84 -20.85
CA TRP A 70 6.35 -4.33 -21.87
C TRP A 70 6.14 -5.78 -22.29
N ASN A 71 5.25 -6.52 -21.61
CA ASN A 71 4.87 -7.88 -21.99
C ASN A 71 3.73 -7.87 -23.05
N PRO A 72 3.96 -8.44 -24.26
CA PRO A 72 2.94 -8.46 -25.33
C PRO A 72 1.62 -9.11 -24.93
N VAL A 73 1.65 -10.16 -24.11
CA VAL A 73 0.44 -10.88 -23.67
C VAL A 73 -0.35 -10.01 -22.69
N MET A 74 0.32 -9.33 -21.76
CA MET A 74 -0.34 -8.45 -20.79
C MET A 74 -0.95 -7.22 -21.48
N ARG A 75 -0.24 -6.61 -22.44
CA ARG A 75 -0.79 -5.52 -23.28
C ARG A 75 -2.08 -5.92 -23.98
N LEU A 76 -2.14 -7.14 -24.52
CA LEU A 76 -3.29 -7.63 -25.24
C LEU A 76 -4.50 -7.86 -24.31
N CYS A 77 -4.27 -8.42 -23.13
CA CYS A 77 -5.32 -8.93 -22.25
C CYS A 77 -5.79 -7.94 -21.17
N ALA A 78 -5.00 -6.92 -20.80
CA ALA A 78 -5.29 -6.02 -19.69
C ALA A 78 -4.99 -4.55 -20.04
N ASN A 79 -5.58 -3.59 -19.32
CA ASN A 79 -5.30 -2.16 -19.48
C ASN A 79 -4.10 -1.72 -18.62
N VAL A 80 -2.98 -2.44 -18.74
CA VAL A 80 -1.77 -2.21 -17.95
C VAL A 80 -1.01 -0.97 -18.42
N ALA A 81 -0.53 -0.19 -17.47
CA ALA A 81 0.37 0.94 -17.69
C ALA A 81 1.37 1.04 -16.52
N ASP A 82 1.90 -0.10 -16.09
CA ASP A 82 2.82 -0.16 -14.97
C ASP A 82 4.26 0.17 -15.38
N LEU A 83 5.02 0.62 -14.39
CA LEU A 83 6.45 0.86 -14.43
C LEU A 83 7.10 0.16 -13.23
N GLU A 84 7.95 -0.82 -13.50
CA GLU A 84 8.69 -1.54 -12.47
C GLU A 84 9.80 -0.66 -11.88
N MET A 85 9.86 -0.63 -10.54
CA MET A 85 10.86 0.09 -9.78
C MET A 85 11.65 -0.90 -8.92
N PRO A 86 12.92 -1.20 -9.25
CA PRO A 86 13.71 -2.19 -8.55
C PRO A 86 13.68 -1.98 -7.03
N ALA A 87 13.35 -3.05 -6.30
CA ALA A 87 13.22 -3.12 -4.83
C ALA A 87 12.05 -2.33 -4.20
N LEU A 88 11.25 -1.61 -5.00
CA LEU A 88 10.05 -0.92 -4.52
C LEU A 88 8.77 -1.60 -5.00
N GLY A 89 8.74 -2.05 -6.25
CA GLY A 89 7.58 -2.69 -6.90
C GLY A 89 7.05 -1.85 -8.06
N HIS A 90 5.79 -2.10 -8.43
CA HIS A 90 5.21 -1.53 -9.65
C HIS A 90 4.43 -0.24 -9.38
N LEU A 91 4.70 0.79 -10.19
CA LEU A 91 3.98 2.06 -10.20
C LEU A 91 3.01 2.11 -11.38
N GLU A 92 1.75 2.46 -11.15
CA GLU A 92 0.77 2.56 -12.24
C GLU A 92 0.77 3.98 -12.85
N CYS A 93 1.02 4.09 -14.15
CA CYS A 93 1.14 5.34 -14.89
C CYS A 93 -0.09 5.57 -15.77
N ARG A 94 -1.06 6.35 -15.29
CA ARG A 94 -2.35 6.52 -15.96
C ARG A 94 -2.38 7.74 -16.89
N PRO A 95 -2.65 7.56 -18.20
CA PRO A 95 -2.85 8.68 -19.10
C PRO A 95 -4.22 9.34 -18.89
N ILE A 96 -4.29 10.65 -19.08
CA ILE A 96 -5.53 11.43 -19.17
C ILE A 96 -5.45 12.41 -20.35
N ARG A 97 -6.58 12.71 -21.00
CA ARG A 97 -6.62 13.69 -22.10
C ARG A 97 -6.81 15.10 -21.61
N VAL A 98 -6.42 16.06 -22.46
CA VAL A 98 -6.66 17.49 -22.21
C VAL A 98 -8.15 17.75 -21.98
N GLY A 99 -8.47 18.39 -20.86
CA GLY A 99 -9.85 18.76 -20.49
C GLY A 99 -10.62 17.72 -19.67
N GLU A 100 -10.13 16.48 -19.55
CA GLU A 100 -10.69 15.50 -18.63
C GLU A 100 -10.32 15.87 -17.18
N GLN A 101 -11.21 15.56 -16.22
CA GLN A 101 -11.02 15.88 -14.79
C GLN A 101 -11.07 14.63 -13.89
N ILE A 102 -11.30 13.47 -14.50
CA ILE A 102 -11.41 12.18 -13.85
C ILE A 102 -10.54 11.23 -14.67
N CYS A 103 -9.57 10.61 -14.01
CA CYS A 103 -8.71 9.59 -14.59
C CYS A 103 -9.34 8.21 -14.35
N SER A 104 -9.32 7.32 -15.35
CA SER A 104 -9.80 5.95 -15.19
C SER A 104 -8.66 5.03 -14.72
N VAL A 105 -8.93 4.26 -13.66
CA VAL A 105 -8.01 3.29 -13.07
C VAL A 105 -8.64 1.89 -13.10
N PRO A 106 -8.16 1.00 -13.98
CA PRO A 106 -8.75 -0.33 -14.13
C PRO A 106 -8.68 -1.16 -12.83
N PRO A 107 -9.74 -1.89 -12.43
CA PRO A 107 -9.73 -2.72 -11.22
C PRO A 107 -8.60 -3.73 -11.18
N GLU A 108 -8.19 -4.27 -12.33
CA GLU A 108 -7.11 -5.25 -12.42
C GLU A 108 -5.73 -4.69 -12.06
N THR A 109 -5.58 -3.37 -11.88
CA THR A 109 -4.32 -2.72 -11.50
C THR A 109 -4.33 -2.19 -10.07
N TRP A 110 -5.33 -2.54 -9.24
CA TRP A 110 -5.45 -2.00 -7.88
C TRP A 110 -4.47 -2.62 -6.87
N GLU A 111 -4.17 -3.91 -7.06
CA GLU A 111 -3.32 -4.70 -6.18
C GLU A 111 -1.84 -4.63 -6.59
N GLU A 112 -0.95 -4.84 -5.62
CA GLU A 112 0.51 -4.92 -5.81
C GLU A 112 1.13 -3.66 -6.47
N ARG A 113 0.46 -2.50 -6.36
CA ARG A 113 0.99 -1.21 -6.79
C ARG A 113 1.49 -0.39 -5.62
N ILE A 114 2.64 0.26 -5.80
CA ILE A 114 3.17 1.22 -4.83
C ILE A 114 2.57 2.62 -4.98
N GLY A 115 1.81 2.85 -6.05
CA GLY A 115 0.97 4.02 -6.23
C GLY A 115 0.68 4.33 -7.69
N TYR A 116 0.02 5.47 -7.91
CA TYR A 116 -0.60 5.84 -9.17
C TYR A 116 -0.18 7.25 -9.55
N VAL A 117 0.41 7.41 -10.73
CA VAL A 117 0.81 8.71 -11.29
C VAL A 117 -0.07 9.02 -12.48
N VAL A 118 -0.65 10.21 -12.49
CA VAL A 118 -1.50 10.67 -13.59
C VAL A 118 -0.70 11.58 -14.51
N VAL A 119 -0.74 11.27 -15.80
CA VAL A 119 -0.02 11.99 -16.86
C VAL A 119 -1.01 12.50 -17.89
N GLN A 120 -1.07 13.82 -18.06
CA GLN A 120 -1.81 14.42 -19.15
C GLN A 120 -0.96 14.46 -20.41
N ILE A 121 -1.46 13.92 -21.51
CA ILE A 121 -0.74 13.87 -22.79
C ILE A 121 -1.41 14.85 -23.76
N ASP A 122 -0.61 15.65 -24.46
CA ASP A 122 -1.13 16.56 -25.47
C ASP A 122 -1.63 15.84 -26.73
N GLU A 123 -2.42 16.54 -27.55
CA GLU A 123 -2.94 15.95 -28.80
C GLU A 123 -1.84 15.65 -29.82
N SER A 124 -0.72 16.38 -29.79
CA SER A 124 0.39 16.17 -30.73
C SER A 124 1.32 15.01 -30.34
N LEU A 125 1.14 14.48 -29.12
CA LEU A 125 1.96 13.43 -28.51
C LEU A 125 3.43 13.83 -28.33
N GLN A 126 3.72 15.12 -28.29
CA GLN A 126 5.07 15.65 -28.14
C GLN A 126 5.36 16.15 -26.73
N GLU A 127 4.32 16.45 -25.96
CA GLU A 127 4.45 17.00 -24.62
C GLU A 127 3.46 16.31 -23.68
N ALA A 128 3.89 16.15 -22.43
CA ALA A 128 3.05 15.65 -21.36
C ALA A 128 3.25 16.46 -20.09
N TRP A 129 2.27 16.39 -19.20
CA TRP A 129 2.31 16.99 -17.88
C TRP A 129 2.11 15.89 -16.84
N LEU A 130 3.09 15.72 -15.97
CA LEU A 130 2.92 14.88 -14.78
C LEU A 130 2.04 15.66 -13.80
N LEU A 131 0.76 15.31 -13.74
CA LEU A 131 -0.24 16.06 -13.00
C LEU A 131 -0.16 15.81 -11.50
N GLY A 132 0.29 14.63 -11.08
CA GLY A 132 0.42 14.30 -9.67
C GLY A 132 0.24 12.81 -9.38
N PHE A 133 0.05 12.51 -8.10
CA PHE A 133 0.20 11.17 -7.55
C PHE A 133 -0.81 10.86 -6.45
N VAL A 134 -1.23 9.60 -6.33
CA VAL A 134 -1.88 9.04 -5.14
C VAL A 134 -1.26 7.69 -4.76
N PRO A 135 -1.10 7.39 -3.47
CA PRO A 135 -0.51 6.12 -3.04
C PRO A 135 -1.41 4.91 -3.27
N ASN A 136 -2.72 5.12 -3.26
CA ASN A 136 -3.73 4.08 -3.44
C ASN A 136 -4.98 4.62 -4.11
N VAL A 137 -5.78 3.72 -4.67
CA VAL A 137 -7.09 3.99 -5.29
C VAL A 137 -8.11 3.04 -4.66
N ALA A 138 -9.37 3.46 -4.63
CA ALA A 138 -10.49 2.66 -4.10
C ALA A 138 -11.70 2.64 -5.05
N ALA A 139 -11.54 3.16 -6.26
CA ALA A 139 -12.58 3.27 -7.27
C ALA A 139 -11.95 3.38 -8.66
N GLU A 140 -12.72 3.05 -9.69
CA GLU A 140 -12.28 3.16 -11.10
C GLU A 140 -12.13 4.61 -11.56
N GLU A 141 -12.77 5.54 -10.86
CA GLU A 141 -12.74 6.96 -11.13
C GLU A 141 -11.84 7.66 -10.11
N LEU A 142 -10.73 8.21 -10.58
CA LEU A 142 -9.79 9.01 -9.79
C LEU A 142 -9.94 10.50 -10.16
N PRO A 143 -10.63 11.32 -9.35
CA PRO A 143 -10.72 12.75 -9.58
C PRO A 143 -9.35 13.42 -9.43
N LEU A 144 -8.98 14.30 -10.38
CA LEU A 144 -7.69 14.98 -10.34
C LEU A 144 -7.48 15.82 -9.07
N SER A 145 -8.56 16.24 -8.39
CA SER A 145 -8.49 16.98 -7.13
C SER A 145 -7.91 16.18 -5.96
N GLN A 146 -7.79 14.85 -6.08
CA GLN A 146 -7.19 13.99 -5.07
C GLN A 146 -5.66 13.86 -5.24
N LEU A 147 -5.12 14.32 -6.37
CA LEU A 147 -3.72 14.19 -6.67
C LEU A 147 -2.87 15.04 -5.74
N ARG A 148 -1.82 14.42 -5.20
CA ARG A 148 -0.72 15.08 -4.52
C ARG A 148 0.31 15.53 -5.54
N SER A 149 1.12 16.51 -5.15
CA SER A 149 2.14 17.08 -6.03
C SER A 149 3.22 16.08 -6.45
N PRO A 150 3.85 16.26 -7.63
CA PRO A 150 5.04 15.53 -8.06
C PRO A 150 6.19 15.57 -7.06
N GLU A 151 6.32 16.64 -6.28
CA GLU A 151 7.31 16.75 -5.21
C GLU A 151 6.97 15.79 -4.05
N THR A 152 5.71 15.77 -3.61
CA THR A 152 5.23 14.82 -2.60
C THR A 152 5.40 13.37 -3.05
N PHE A 153 5.28 13.11 -4.35
CA PHE A 153 5.55 11.80 -4.92
C PHE A 153 7.02 11.37 -4.74
N ILE A 154 7.98 12.25 -5.02
CA ILE A 154 9.41 11.95 -4.80
C ILE A 154 9.71 11.75 -3.31
N GLU A 155 9.13 12.56 -2.43
CA GLU A 155 9.23 12.37 -0.98
C GLU A 155 8.68 11.01 -0.55
N TYR A 156 7.51 10.62 -1.08
CA TYR A 156 6.88 9.33 -0.83
C TYR A 156 7.77 8.17 -1.29
N LEU A 157 8.34 8.24 -2.49
CA LEU A 157 9.30 7.22 -2.97
C LEU A 157 10.55 7.17 -2.09
N GLY A 158 11.06 8.32 -1.63
CA GLY A 158 12.14 8.40 -0.66
C GLY A 158 11.79 7.70 0.65
N GLN A 159 10.57 7.90 1.15
CA GLN A 159 10.05 7.21 2.33
C GLN A 159 9.87 5.71 2.09
N LEU A 160 9.45 5.29 0.89
CA LEU A 160 9.37 3.87 0.52
C LEU A 160 10.72 3.21 0.34
N ARG A 161 11.77 3.96 -0.04
CA ARG A 161 13.16 3.45 -0.09
C ARG A 161 13.77 3.34 1.30
N GLN A 162 13.43 4.27 2.19
CA GLN A 162 13.87 4.29 3.58
C GLN A 162 13.04 3.36 4.46
N SER A 163 11.81 3.06 4.05
CA SER A 163 11.02 1.93 4.49
C SER A 163 11.62 0.69 3.84
N PRO A 164 12.15 -0.28 4.58
CA PRO A 164 12.89 -1.36 3.93
C PRO A 164 11.98 -2.12 2.96
N ALA A 165 12.47 -2.33 1.72
CA ALA A 165 11.91 -3.24 0.72
C ALA A 165 11.33 -4.48 1.42
N ILE A 166 10.00 -4.67 1.39
CA ILE A 166 9.28 -5.70 2.18
C ILE A 166 10.01 -5.93 3.51
N THR A 167 9.93 -4.98 4.44
CA THR A 167 10.59 -5.13 5.73
C THR A 167 9.92 -6.31 6.44
N ARG A 168 10.52 -7.49 6.32
CA ARG A 168 10.08 -8.64 7.10
C ARG A 168 10.43 -8.32 8.54
N VAL A 169 9.41 -8.13 9.34
CA VAL A 169 9.52 -7.92 10.77
C VAL A 169 10.10 -9.20 11.37
N ASN A 170 11.26 -9.09 11.99
CA ASN A 170 11.96 -10.20 12.59
C ASN A 170 11.58 -10.32 14.06
N LEU A 171 10.66 -11.23 14.37
CA LEU A 171 10.14 -11.41 15.73
C LEU A 171 11.23 -11.91 16.69
N SER A 172 12.25 -12.62 16.22
CA SER A 172 13.41 -12.96 17.05
C SER A 172 14.18 -11.73 17.54
N GLN A 173 14.24 -10.64 16.77
CA GLN A 173 14.89 -9.39 17.17
C GLN A 173 14.11 -8.65 18.27
N TRP A 174 12.80 -8.87 18.37
CA TRP A 174 11.98 -8.25 19.40
C TRP A 174 12.35 -8.76 20.81
N PHE A 175 12.84 -9.99 20.94
CA PHE A 175 13.37 -10.50 22.21
C PHE A 175 14.66 -9.79 22.66
N THR A 176 15.38 -9.15 21.74
CA THR A 176 16.61 -8.38 22.04
C THR A 176 16.36 -6.88 22.12
N GLY A 177 15.10 -6.44 22.02
CA GLY A 177 14.72 -5.04 22.14
C GLY A 177 14.92 -4.22 20.85
N ILE A 178 15.14 -4.89 19.72
CA ILE A 178 15.23 -4.25 18.41
C ILE A 178 13.86 -4.36 17.73
N PHE A 179 13.32 -3.23 17.26
CA PHE A 179 11.98 -3.14 16.66
C PHE A 179 12.04 -2.36 15.34
N GLU A 180 11.32 -2.84 14.34
CA GLU A 180 11.21 -2.22 13.03
C GLU A 180 10.34 -0.95 13.06
N SER A 181 10.51 -0.09 12.05
CA SER A 181 9.76 1.16 11.94
C SER A 181 8.24 0.91 11.90
N GLY A 182 7.49 1.75 12.61
CA GLY A 182 6.03 1.63 12.74
C GLY A 182 5.56 0.75 13.90
N TRP A 183 6.41 -0.13 14.45
CA TRP A 183 6.10 -0.93 15.63
C TRP A 183 6.45 -0.18 16.91
N GLN A 184 5.43 0.12 17.73
CA GLN A 184 5.57 0.92 18.94
C GLN A 184 5.02 0.17 20.16
N THR A 185 5.22 0.72 21.35
CA THR A 185 4.51 0.22 22.53
C THR A 185 3.04 0.63 22.45
N ILE A 186 2.19 -0.16 23.08
CA ILE A 186 0.75 0.07 23.10
C ILE A 186 0.43 1.41 23.78
N GLU A 187 1.18 1.77 24.83
CA GLU A 187 1.02 3.03 25.55
C GLU A 187 1.38 4.24 24.68
N ALA A 188 2.41 4.12 23.83
CA ALA A 188 2.81 5.20 22.93
C ALA A 188 1.68 5.53 21.93
N LEU A 189 1.04 4.49 21.37
CA LEU A 189 -0.07 4.66 20.43
C LEU A 189 -1.33 5.18 21.11
N TRP A 190 -1.68 4.70 22.31
CA TRP A 190 -2.84 5.22 23.05
C TRP A 190 -2.65 6.67 23.53
N ASN A 191 -1.43 7.05 23.92
CA ASN A 191 -1.12 8.43 24.30
C ASN A 191 -1.23 9.39 23.10
N PHE A 192 -0.87 8.94 21.90
CA PHE A 192 -0.99 9.73 20.67
C PHE A 192 -2.46 10.03 20.30
N GLN A 193 -3.39 9.17 20.73
CA GLN A 193 -4.82 9.30 20.48
C GLN A 193 -5.60 10.04 21.57
N GLY A 194 -4.94 10.56 22.61
CA GLY A 194 -5.59 11.29 23.71
C GLY A 194 -6.48 10.41 24.61
N LEU A 195 -6.38 9.08 24.53
CA LEU A 195 -7.30 8.10 25.13
C LEU A 195 -7.01 7.75 26.60
N LYS A 196 -6.32 8.62 27.34
CA LYS A 196 -5.81 8.30 28.70
C LYS A 196 -6.89 7.98 29.74
N GLU A 197 -8.16 8.24 29.44
CA GLU A 197 -9.25 8.21 30.43
C GLU A 197 -10.31 7.13 30.18
N ALA A 198 -10.41 6.55 28.98
CA ALA A 198 -11.46 5.56 28.65
C ALA A 198 -11.09 4.10 29.00
N TYR A 199 -9.80 3.74 28.94
CA TYR A 199 -9.33 2.37 29.23
C TYR A 199 -8.94 2.14 30.71
N ALA A 200 -8.91 3.19 31.53
CA ALA A 200 -8.55 3.09 32.95
C ALA A 200 -9.69 2.50 33.83
N PHE A 201 -10.90 2.35 33.29
CA PHE A 201 -12.03 1.80 34.02
C PHE A 201 -12.83 0.85 33.11
N ARG A 202 -12.81 -0.45 33.47
CA ARG A 202 -13.65 -1.57 32.97
C ARG A 202 -12.95 -2.54 32.00
N SER A 203 -12.00 -3.30 32.54
CA SER A 203 -11.92 -4.77 32.35
C SER A 203 -11.13 -5.37 33.52
N PRO A 204 -11.70 -6.30 34.31
CA PRO A 204 -10.99 -6.97 35.41
C PRO A 204 -10.16 -8.18 34.95
N GLU A 205 -9.74 -8.20 33.69
CA GLU A 205 -8.73 -9.13 33.19
C GLU A 205 -7.38 -8.40 33.14
N THR A 206 -6.92 -8.05 34.34
CA THR A 206 -5.50 -7.93 34.73
C THR A 206 -4.50 -7.57 33.62
N PHE A 207 -4.26 -6.27 33.46
CA PHE A 207 -2.96 -5.73 33.04
C PHE A 207 -1.89 -5.82 34.16
N GLU A 208 -2.20 -6.53 35.26
CA GLU A 208 -1.26 -6.84 36.33
C GLU A 208 -0.56 -8.16 36.02
N GLN A 209 0.76 -8.07 35.83
CA GLN A 209 1.65 -9.23 35.83
C GLN A 209 1.52 -9.95 37.19
N PRO A 210 1.16 -11.25 37.23
CA PRO A 210 1.40 -12.02 38.43
C PRO A 210 2.93 -12.10 38.64
N PRO A 211 3.45 -11.77 39.83
CA PRO A 211 4.88 -11.66 40.07
C PRO A 211 5.46 -13.05 40.32
N ASN A 212 5.40 -13.98 39.34
CA ASN A 212 6.16 -15.23 39.44
C ASN A 212 6.24 -16.09 38.17
N GLN A 213 6.46 -15.53 36.98
CA GLN A 213 7.03 -16.27 35.83
C GLN A 213 7.53 -15.25 34.80
N GLN A 214 8.84 -15.00 34.80
CA GLN A 214 9.54 -14.21 33.78
C GLN A 214 9.58 -15.01 32.47
N GLU A 215 8.44 -15.19 31.81
CA GLU A 215 8.44 -15.45 30.38
C GLU A 215 8.64 -14.09 29.70
N ALA A 216 9.65 -13.97 28.84
CA ALA A 216 9.98 -12.74 28.13
C ALA A 216 8.89 -12.43 27.07
N VAL A 217 7.72 -12.01 27.54
CA VAL A 217 6.60 -11.60 26.69
C VAL A 217 6.93 -10.25 26.08
N THR A 218 7.01 -10.18 24.76
CA THR A 218 7.21 -8.93 24.03
C THR A 218 5.94 -8.56 23.29
N ARG A 219 5.47 -7.32 23.48
CA ARG A 219 4.25 -6.79 22.85
C ARG A 219 4.57 -5.54 22.05
N ARG A 220 4.14 -5.49 20.79
CA ARG A 220 4.24 -4.30 19.94
C ARG A 220 2.95 -4.11 19.16
N ALA A 221 2.69 -2.86 18.81
CA ALA A 221 1.50 -2.49 18.07
C ALA A 221 1.84 -1.56 16.91
N LYS A 222 1.01 -1.61 15.86
CA LYS A 222 1.11 -0.77 14.68
C LYS A 222 -0.29 -0.32 14.27
N LEU A 223 -0.41 0.95 13.87
CA LEU A 223 -1.65 1.48 13.29
C LEU A 223 -1.70 1.10 11.81
N ILE A 224 -2.83 0.56 11.39
CA ILE A 224 -3.11 0.13 10.03
C ILE A 224 -4.25 1.00 9.52
N ASP A 225 -3.96 1.82 8.53
CA ASP A 225 -4.93 2.69 7.88
C ASP A 225 -5.41 2.02 6.59
N LEU A 226 -6.61 1.44 6.62
CA LEU A 226 -7.25 0.82 5.45
C LEU A 226 -7.89 1.86 4.50
N GLY A 227 -7.58 3.15 4.66
CA GLY A 227 -8.08 4.26 3.87
C GLY A 227 -9.47 4.74 4.27
N ILE A 228 -10.11 5.48 3.36
CA ILE A 228 -11.31 6.31 3.60
C ILE A 228 -12.55 5.49 4.03
N GLN A 229 -12.51 4.17 3.95
CA GLN A 229 -13.65 3.30 4.27
C GLN A 229 -13.91 3.13 5.77
N ILE A 230 -12.92 3.41 6.65
CA ILE A 230 -13.10 3.37 8.11
C ILE A 230 -13.31 4.78 8.68
N ALA A 231 -14.18 5.61 8.11
CA ALA A 231 -14.49 6.93 8.69
C ALA A 231 -13.26 7.76 9.14
N ASP A 232 -12.12 7.64 8.43
CA ASP A 232 -10.83 8.26 8.77
C ASP A 232 -10.18 7.76 10.09
N GLN A 233 -10.45 6.52 10.52
CA GLN A 233 -9.92 5.92 11.74
C GLN A 233 -9.14 4.62 11.44
N PRO A 234 -7.83 4.56 11.73
CA PRO A 234 -7.06 3.33 11.56
C PRO A 234 -7.55 2.24 12.52
N VAL A 235 -7.18 0.99 12.26
CA VAL A 235 -7.26 -0.11 13.23
C VAL A 235 -5.88 -0.36 13.82
N MET A 236 -5.81 -0.86 15.06
CA MET A 236 -4.55 -1.16 15.73
C MET A 236 -4.29 -2.66 15.71
N LEU A 237 -3.22 -3.07 15.02
CA LEU A 237 -2.72 -4.44 15.05
C LEU A 237 -1.72 -4.56 16.21
N ILE A 238 -2.03 -5.44 17.17
CA ILE A 238 -1.16 -5.78 18.29
C ILE A 238 -0.60 -7.18 18.06
N ILE A 239 0.71 -7.32 18.24
CA ILE A 239 1.41 -8.60 18.22
C ILE A 239 2.05 -8.83 19.59
N GLU A 240 1.73 -9.97 20.17
CA GLU A 240 2.38 -10.51 21.37
C GLU A 240 3.15 -11.76 20.98
N ILE A 241 4.43 -11.79 21.34
CA ILE A 241 5.29 -12.95 21.19
C ILE A 241 5.77 -13.42 22.56
N THR A 242 5.73 -14.74 22.74
CA THR A 242 6.21 -15.38 23.97
C THR A 242 7.09 -16.57 23.59
N PRO A 243 8.35 -16.64 24.06
CA PRO A 243 9.20 -17.79 23.79
C PRO A 243 8.61 -19.02 24.49
N GLN A 244 8.73 -20.17 23.87
CA GLN A 244 8.30 -21.46 24.42
C GLN A 244 9.47 -22.45 24.43
N ALA A 245 9.26 -23.60 25.06
CA ALA A 245 10.20 -24.72 24.94
C ALA A 245 10.39 -25.13 23.46
N ASP A 246 11.50 -25.82 23.18
CA ASP A 246 11.82 -26.37 21.85
C ASP A 246 11.99 -25.34 20.71
N GLN A 247 12.49 -24.14 21.02
CA GLN A 247 12.72 -23.06 20.04
C GLN A 247 11.45 -22.60 19.29
N LYS A 248 10.28 -22.81 19.90
CA LYS A 248 9.01 -22.34 19.38
C LYS A 248 8.68 -20.97 19.96
N THR A 249 8.01 -20.16 19.15
CA THR A 249 7.47 -18.87 19.56
C THR A 249 5.94 -18.95 19.49
N GLN A 250 5.29 -18.63 20.59
CA GLN A 250 3.85 -18.41 20.61
C GLN A 250 3.57 -17.00 20.11
N ILE A 251 2.71 -16.87 19.11
CA ILE A 251 2.32 -15.59 18.51
C ILE A 251 0.83 -15.39 18.70
N ARG A 252 0.46 -14.24 19.26
CA ARG A 252 -0.93 -13.78 19.39
C ARG A 252 -1.08 -12.46 18.66
N LEU A 253 -2.01 -12.44 17.71
CA LEU A 253 -2.38 -11.28 16.91
C LEU A 253 -3.74 -10.77 17.39
N GLN A 254 -3.86 -9.47 17.65
CA GLN A 254 -5.14 -8.84 17.99
C GLN A 254 -5.34 -7.62 17.11
N LEU A 255 -6.56 -7.44 16.61
CA LEU A 255 -6.97 -6.24 15.91
C LEU A 255 -7.97 -5.49 16.79
N HIS A 256 -7.67 -4.23 17.13
CA HIS A 256 -8.49 -3.37 17.96
C HIS A 256 -8.97 -2.14 17.17
N PRO A 257 -10.16 -1.60 17.46
CA PRO A 257 -10.58 -0.31 16.95
C PRO A 257 -9.70 0.79 17.55
N THR A 258 -9.72 1.96 16.93
CA THR A 258 -8.99 3.13 17.45
C THR A 258 -9.86 4.37 17.53
N GLY A 259 -9.34 5.42 18.17
CA GLY A 259 -10.10 6.63 18.46
C GLY A 259 -11.22 6.37 19.48
N ASN A 260 -12.36 7.02 19.30
CA ASN A 260 -13.51 6.92 20.21
C ASN A 260 -14.47 5.75 19.87
N GLN A 261 -14.05 4.80 19.04
CA GLN A 261 -14.86 3.64 18.65
C GLN A 261 -14.66 2.49 19.63
N PHE A 262 -15.76 1.86 20.07
CA PHE A 262 -15.74 0.70 20.96
C PHE A 262 -15.77 -0.65 20.23
N HIS A 263 -16.08 -0.63 18.94
CA HIS A 263 -16.24 -1.82 18.12
C HIS A 263 -15.42 -1.69 16.84
N LEU A 264 -14.92 -2.83 16.37
CA LEU A 264 -14.31 -2.91 15.05
C LEU A 264 -15.35 -2.62 13.96
N PRO A 265 -14.90 -2.13 12.79
CA PRO A 265 -15.74 -2.12 11.60
C PRO A 265 -16.29 -3.51 11.33
N GLN A 266 -17.59 -3.59 11.05
CA GLN A 266 -18.20 -4.86 10.68
C GLN A 266 -17.49 -5.41 9.44
N ASP A 267 -17.26 -6.72 9.42
CA ASP A 267 -16.66 -7.44 8.29
C ASP A 267 -15.16 -7.18 8.08
N VAL A 268 -14.47 -6.46 8.99
CA VAL A 268 -13.00 -6.43 8.95
C VAL A 268 -12.45 -7.83 9.21
N GLN A 269 -11.52 -8.25 8.36
CA GLN A 269 -10.88 -9.55 8.39
C GLN A 269 -9.44 -9.42 8.84
N LEU A 270 -9.03 -10.33 9.72
CA LEU A 270 -7.64 -10.58 10.10
C LEU A 270 -7.28 -11.97 9.61
N THR A 271 -6.30 -12.07 8.73
CA THR A 271 -5.88 -13.32 8.09
C THR A 271 -4.39 -13.55 8.28
N VAL A 272 -4.00 -14.76 8.65
CA VAL A 272 -2.62 -15.24 8.63
C VAL A 272 -2.41 -16.06 7.37
N LEU A 273 -1.42 -15.70 6.57
CA LEU A 273 -1.01 -16.38 5.36
C LEU A 273 0.33 -17.09 5.61
N ASP A 274 0.49 -18.30 5.07
CA ASP A 274 1.79 -18.99 5.08
C ASP A 274 2.77 -18.39 4.04
N GLU A 275 3.97 -18.97 3.92
CA GLU A 275 5.00 -18.50 2.97
C GLU A 275 4.55 -18.59 1.50
N SER A 276 3.61 -19.49 1.17
CA SER A 276 3.05 -19.61 -0.18
C SER A 276 1.96 -18.59 -0.49
N GLY A 277 1.52 -17.82 0.51
CA GLY A 277 0.37 -16.93 0.43
C GLY A 277 -0.97 -17.63 0.67
N SER A 278 -0.96 -18.91 1.09
CA SER A 278 -2.18 -19.65 1.39
C SER A 278 -2.71 -19.26 2.77
N VAL A 279 -4.04 -19.20 2.91
CA VAL A 279 -4.67 -18.88 4.20
C VAL A 279 -4.42 -20.00 5.21
N PHE A 280 -3.79 -19.63 6.32
CA PHE A 280 -3.52 -20.52 7.46
C PHE A 280 -4.56 -20.34 8.57
N LEU A 281 -4.85 -19.09 8.95
CA LEU A 281 -5.87 -18.74 9.96
C LEU A 281 -6.61 -17.48 9.53
N GLU A 282 -7.88 -17.36 9.93
CA GLU A 282 -8.68 -16.16 9.66
C GLU A 282 -9.70 -15.90 10.77
N ALA A 283 -10.01 -14.62 10.98
CA ALA A 283 -11.09 -14.14 11.82
C ALA A 283 -11.76 -12.94 11.15
N GLN A 284 -13.08 -12.83 11.28
CA GLN A 284 -13.87 -11.72 10.76
C GLN A 284 -14.68 -11.08 11.89
N ALA A 285 -14.62 -9.77 12.01
CA ALA A 285 -15.33 -9.02 13.03
C ALA A 285 -16.84 -8.92 12.72
N ARG A 286 -17.64 -9.02 13.77
CA ARG A 286 -19.08 -8.77 13.78
C ARG A 286 -19.33 -7.38 14.35
N SER A 287 -20.55 -6.88 14.19
CA SER A 287 -20.94 -5.51 14.59
C SER A 287 -20.77 -5.16 16.08
N ALA A 288 -20.62 -6.16 16.96
CA ALA A 288 -20.43 -5.97 18.40
C ALA A 288 -19.02 -6.35 18.88
N ASP A 289 -18.13 -6.77 17.98
CA ASP A 289 -16.80 -7.21 18.38
C ASP A 289 -15.91 -5.99 18.68
N ASN A 290 -15.44 -5.90 19.91
CA ASN A 290 -14.51 -4.88 20.38
C ASN A 290 -13.05 -5.19 19.98
N TYR A 291 -12.75 -6.44 19.63
CA TYR A 291 -11.51 -6.86 18.97
C TYR A 291 -11.68 -8.26 18.36
N ILE A 292 -10.81 -8.62 17.43
CA ILE A 292 -10.65 -10.02 16.96
C ILE A 292 -9.23 -10.50 17.23
N GLN A 293 -9.05 -11.80 17.39
CA GLN A 293 -7.77 -12.39 17.78
C GLN A 293 -7.49 -13.70 17.03
N LEU A 294 -6.24 -13.88 16.64
CA LEU A 294 -5.69 -15.15 16.18
C LEU A 294 -4.47 -15.53 17.01
N GLN A 295 -4.24 -16.83 17.19
CA GLN A 295 -3.12 -17.33 17.98
C GLN A 295 -2.58 -18.62 17.37
N PHE A 296 -1.27 -18.70 17.23
CA PHE A 296 -0.57 -19.86 16.67
C PHE A 296 0.86 -19.95 17.21
N ARG A 297 1.53 -21.06 16.87
CA ARG A 297 2.94 -21.32 17.18
C ARG A 297 3.71 -21.41 15.89
N GLY A 298 4.94 -20.94 15.90
CA GLY A 298 5.88 -21.21 14.83
C GLY A 298 7.31 -21.38 15.33
N GLU A 299 8.14 -21.89 14.45
CA GLU A 299 9.55 -22.19 14.68
C GLU A 299 10.43 -21.04 14.19
N THR A 300 11.61 -20.89 14.79
CA THR A 300 12.57 -19.86 14.36
C THR A 300 12.87 -20.00 12.85
N LYS A 301 12.87 -18.88 12.13
CA LYS A 301 13.00 -18.72 10.67
C LYS A 301 11.76 -19.03 9.85
N GLU A 302 10.66 -19.51 10.43
CA GLU A 302 9.39 -19.63 9.70
C GLU A 302 8.90 -18.25 9.27
N ARG A 303 8.30 -18.21 8.09
CA ARG A 303 7.79 -16.99 7.46
C ARG A 303 6.28 -17.08 7.35
N PHE A 304 5.64 -15.96 7.64
CA PHE A 304 4.20 -15.82 7.48
C PHE A 304 3.88 -14.35 7.19
N SER A 305 2.65 -14.10 6.75
CA SER A 305 2.15 -12.74 6.55
C SER A 305 0.84 -12.55 7.30
N VAL A 306 0.57 -11.34 7.75
CA VAL A 306 -0.70 -10.96 8.38
C VAL A 306 -1.37 -9.95 7.48
N ARG A 307 -2.53 -10.31 6.96
CA ARG A 307 -3.37 -9.44 6.13
C ARG A 307 -4.54 -8.93 6.95
N VAL A 308 -4.74 -7.61 6.94
CA VAL A 308 -5.93 -6.95 7.48
C VAL A 308 -6.71 -6.43 6.28
N ALA A 309 -7.97 -6.85 6.14
CA ALA A 309 -8.80 -6.49 4.99
C ALA A 309 -10.18 -5.99 5.42
N LEU A 310 -10.75 -5.07 4.66
CA LEU A 310 -12.12 -4.61 4.80
C LEU A 310 -12.66 -4.30 3.40
N TYR A 311 -13.72 -4.99 2.99
CA TYR A 311 -14.25 -4.95 1.63
C TYR A 311 -13.14 -5.21 0.60
N ASP A 312 -12.85 -4.26 -0.29
CA ASP A 312 -11.86 -4.40 -1.37
C ASP A 312 -10.45 -3.91 -0.96
N ASN A 313 -10.30 -3.34 0.24
CA ASN A 313 -9.02 -2.83 0.72
C ASN A 313 -8.31 -3.85 1.61
N SER A 314 -7.00 -4.03 1.40
CA SER A 314 -6.19 -4.84 2.31
C SER A 314 -4.78 -4.28 2.50
N ILE A 315 -4.23 -4.50 3.69
CA ILE A 315 -2.83 -4.24 4.04
C ILE A 315 -2.23 -5.55 4.53
N THR A 316 -1.04 -5.89 4.04
CA THR A 316 -0.32 -7.10 4.44
C THR A 316 1.02 -6.74 5.05
N GLU A 317 1.27 -7.26 6.26
CA GLU A 317 2.55 -7.18 6.96
C GLU A 317 3.26 -8.53 6.87
N HIS A 318 4.57 -8.53 6.66
CA HIS A 318 5.35 -9.76 6.48
C HIS A 318 6.28 -9.99 7.67
N PHE A 319 6.37 -11.25 8.12
CA PHE A 319 7.09 -11.62 9.33
C PHE A 319 8.03 -12.79 9.10
N VAL A 320 9.10 -12.82 9.88
CA VAL A 320 9.93 -14.00 10.13
C VAL A 320 10.05 -14.20 11.63
N ILE A 321 9.88 -15.44 12.08
CA ILE A 321 9.96 -15.82 13.49
C ILE A 321 11.42 -15.86 13.93
#